data_AF-A0A9N8JHJ2-F1
#
_entry.id   AF-A0A9N8JHJ2-F1
#
_cell.length_a   1.000
_cell.length_b   1.000
_cell.length_c   1.000
_cell.angle_alpha   90.00
_cell.angle_beta   90.00
_cell.angle_gamma   90.00
#
_symmetry.space_group_name_H-M   'P 1'
#
loop_
_entity.id
_entity.type
_entity.pdbx_description
1 polymer ?
#
loop_
_entity_poly.entity_id
_entity_poly.type
_entity_poly.pdbx_seq_one_letter_code
_entity_poly.pdbx_strand_id
1 'polypeptide(L)'
;MAPQDKAAAGPAGANGAVKKKRVVTTAADRERLKLRSEDIKWNAAKTPEAKAWINSTRLLKEFLGNGEDVLALKVAPGTRRDMWAKADAMGLHVEMFDTQARKDGPTESWIVLGRVASRMAVAGKVRDIQRQNKRQLQEAEEEAENDGEADAGADEPKNPADLIDPSLREQRAPVAQMMLPGAQQDVRQQLPAIDYTSKKTSNNSTKAAQTNLPNADIEAAKQLSVLRSQDVPARPVFRKDPREQETTPKMSGALPQETSTEQPVTEETTKETTEDDRIASWVSQQAQSAQTEKDIVDPTGIWKISCAAIAEQLGSSSPDLTLTIHLEPTRPQSDNDTDDESPATITDDNLPDSAELTEAQKARLGTYQLWATFNMGLYQGIIRFMSPTTVRANPTPRTSFDLLPTQLPSAENRTFQYKWRGRETSDSEISVEAENATQFIRFEEDGVKLTGVFECEYLGETGFEGQKIGEGEATKGHLGKAWSQVSPQAHELEAQQKA
;
A
#
# COMPACT_ATOMS: atom_id res chain seq x y z
N MET A 1 20.78 -78.37 11.80
CA MET A 1 19.47 -77.91 12.32
C MET A 1 19.36 -76.44 11.96
N ALA A 2 18.59 -76.11 10.93
CA ALA A 2 18.36 -74.77 10.43
C ALA A 2 16.93 -74.35 10.80
N PRO A 3 16.68 -73.11 11.25
CA PRO A 3 15.32 -72.63 11.46
C PRO A 3 14.70 -72.19 10.13
N GLN A 4 13.48 -72.66 9.90
CA GLN A 4 12.65 -72.35 8.74
C GLN A 4 12.06 -70.94 8.86
N ASP A 5 12.30 -70.10 7.86
CA ASP A 5 11.58 -68.84 7.65
C ASP A 5 10.14 -69.13 7.20
N LYS A 6 9.19 -68.73 8.04
CA LYS A 6 7.75 -68.83 7.79
C LYS A 6 7.25 -67.47 7.29
N ALA A 7 7.24 -67.28 5.98
CA ALA A 7 6.62 -66.13 5.34
C ALA A 7 5.08 -66.21 5.50
N ALA A 8 4.53 -65.36 6.36
CA ALA A 8 3.09 -65.14 6.45
C ALA A 8 2.67 -64.06 5.44
N ALA A 9 1.95 -64.47 4.40
CA ALA A 9 1.25 -63.58 3.48
C ALA A 9 0.11 -62.88 4.23
N GLY A 10 0.27 -61.58 4.52
CA GLY A 10 -0.81 -60.72 5.00
C GLY A 10 -1.79 -60.37 3.88
N PRO A 11 -3.10 -60.26 4.16
CA PRO A 11 -4.11 -59.95 3.16
C PRO A 11 -3.93 -58.51 2.65
N ALA A 12 -3.97 -58.38 1.33
CA ALA A 12 -3.98 -57.10 0.62
C ALA A 12 -5.17 -56.25 1.10
N GLY A 13 -4.88 -55.28 1.97
CA GLY A 13 -5.82 -54.27 2.39
C GLY A 13 -6.23 -53.42 1.20
N ALA A 14 -7.49 -53.51 0.81
CA ALA A 14 -8.10 -52.65 -0.18
C ALA A 14 -7.94 -51.18 0.26
N ASN A 15 -7.04 -50.45 -0.41
CA ASN A 15 -6.99 -48.99 -0.36
C ASN A 15 -8.25 -48.44 -1.06
N GLY A 16 -9.38 -48.53 -0.35
CA GLY A 16 -10.61 -47.85 -0.70
C GLY A 16 -10.34 -46.36 -0.67
N ALA A 17 -10.25 -45.75 -1.85
CA ALA A 17 -10.22 -44.32 -2.02
C ALA A 17 -11.46 -43.73 -1.33
N VAL A 18 -11.28 -43.25 -0.09
CA VAL A 18 -12.30 -42.50 0.65
C VAL A 18 -12.54 -41.23 -0.15
N LYS A 19 -13.59 -41.26 -0.98
CA LYS A 19 -14.11 -40.10 -1.69
C LYS A 19 -14.45 -39.05 -0.62
N LYS A 20 -13.53 -38.10 -0.40
CA LYS A 20 -13.74 -36.98 0.52
C LYS A 20 -14.95 -36.21 0.00
N LYS A 21 -16.10 -36.39 0.67
CA LYS A 21 -17.29 -35.59 0.40
C LYS A 21 -16.89 -34.13 0.61
N ARG A 22 -16.92 -33.35 -0.47
CA ARG A 22 -16.65 -31.92 -0.46
C ARG A 22 -17.73 -31.28 0.42
N VAL A 23 -17.39 -30.96 1.67
CA VAL A 23 -18.28 -30.26 2.58
C VAL A 23 -18.47 -28.87 1.97
N VAL A 24 -19.64 -28.65 1.38
CA VAL A 24 -20.06 -27.33 0.90
C VAL A 24 -20.30 -26.48 2.14
N THR A 25 -19.32 -25.67 2.51
CA THR A 25 -19.49 -24.67 3.57
C THR A 25 -20.44 -23.59 3.07
N THR A 26 -21.52 -23.37 3.81
CA THR A 26 -22.50 -22.33 3.49
C THR A 26 -21.88 -20.94 3.70
N ALA A 27 -22.46 -19.89 3.11
CA ALA A 27 -22.00 -18.52 3.31
C ALA A 27 -21.97 -18.12 4.80
N ALA A 28 -22.98 -18.55 5.57
CA ALA A 28 -23.06 -18.33 7.01
C ALA A 28 -21.93 -19.04 7.79
N ASP A 29 -21.49 -20.23 7.35
CA ASP A 29 -20.36 -20.92 7.97
C ASP A 29 -19.03 -20.19 7.70
N ARG A 30 -18.87 -19.61 6.50
CA ARG A 30 -17.70 -18.79 6.18
C ARG A 30 -17.64 -17.53 7.03
N GLU A 31 -18.77 -16.87 7.23
CA GLU A 31 -18.86 -15.68 8.10
C GLU A 31 -18.54 -16.03 9.56
N ARG A 32 -19.08 -17.14 10.08
CA ARG A 32 -18.75 -17.64 11.42
C ARG A 32 -17.26 -17.99 11.57
N LEU A 33 -16.64 -18.55 10.53
CA LEU A 33 -15.20 -18.82 10.51
C LEU A 33 -14.38 -17.54 10.52
N LYS A 34 -14.80 -16.50 9.77
CA LYS A 34 -14.17 -15.17 9.82
C LYS A 34 -14.22 -14.58 11.22
N LEU A 35 -15.41 -14.51 11.83
CA LEU A 35 -15.59 -14.00 13.20
C LEU A 35 -14.76 -14.76 14.23
N ARG A 36 -14.69 -16.10 14.14
CA ARG A 36 -13.83 -16.91 15.02
C ARG A 36 -12.35 -16.61 14.81
N SER A 37 -11.91 -16.43 13.57
CA SER A 37 -10.51 -16.11 13.29
C SER A 37 -10.14 -14.72 13.81
N GLU A 38 -11.06 -13.75 13.73
CA GLU A 38 -10.91 -12.42 14.31
C GLU A 38 -10.87 -12.47 15.83
N ASP A 39 -11.73 -13.27 16.48
CA ASP A 39 -11.70 -13.49 17.93
C ASP A 39 -10.37 -14.09 18.42
N ILE A 40 -9.83 -15.05 17.67
CA ILE A 40 -8.53 -15.64 18.00
C ILE A 40 -7.42 -14.60 17.88
N LYS A 41 -7.40 -13.81 16.79
CA LYS A 41 -6.44 -12.72 16.60
C LYS A 41 -6.58 -11.66 17.70
N TRP A 42 -7.81 -11.28 18.04
CA TRP A 42 -8.12 -10.33 19.08
C TRP A 42 -7.59 -10.76 20.45
N ASN A 43 -7.83 -12.02 20.82
CA ASN A 43 -7.36 -12.57 22.09
C ASN A 43 -5.85 -12.79 22.13
N ALA A 44 -5.22 -12.99 20.96
CA ALA A 44 -3.76 -13.09 20.84
C ALA A 44 -3.06 -11.71 20.93
N ALA A 45 -3.76 -10.63 20.58
CA ALA A 45 -3.23 -9.27 20.65
C ALA A 45 -3.13 -8.80 22.11
N LYS A 46 -1.89 -8.63 22.59
CA LYS A 46 -1.60 -8.19 23.96
C LYS A 46 -1.63 -6.68 24.14
N THR A 47 -1.35 -5.92 23.09
CA THR A 47 -1.25 -4.47 23.15
C THR A 47 -2.52 -3.82 22.62
N PRO A 48 -2.92 -2.65 23.16
CA PRO A 48 -4.12 -1.96 22.70
C PRO A 48 -3.97 -1.46 21.25
N GLU A 49 -2.74 -1.18 20.78
CA GLU A 49 -2.47 -0.81 19.39
C GLU A 49 -2.76 -1.97 18.43
N ALA A 50 -2.33 -3.19 18.76
CA ALA A 50 -2.62 -4.37 17.95
C ALA A 50 -4.11 -4.70 17.94
N LYS A 51 -4.80 -4.53 19.08
CA LYS A 51 -6.26 -4.64 19.15
C LYS A 51 -6.95 -3.59 18.29
N ALA A 52 -6.48 -2.33 18.30
CA ALA A 52 -7.04 -1.25 17.47
C ALA A 52 -6.98 -1.59 15.98
N TRP A 53 -5.88 -2.19 15.54
CA TRP A 53 -5.68 -2.61 14.15
C TRP A 53 -6.59 -3.78 13.74
N ILE A 54 -6.89 -4.71 14.66
CA ILE A 54 -7.79 -5.84 14.39
C ILE A 54 -9.26 -5.39 14.37
N ASN A 55 -9.70 -4.66 15.40
CA ASN A 55 -11.08 -4.20 15.51
C ASN A 55 -11.19 -2.96 16.42
N SER A 56 -11.03 -1.77 15.83
CA SER A 56 -11.12 -0.47 16.51
C SER A 56 -12.43 -0.30 17.29
N THR A 57 -13.58 -0.71 16.73
CA THR A 57 -14.89 -0.60 17.39
C THR A 57 -14.96 -1.40 18.69
N ARG A 58 -14.42 -2.62 18.70
CA ARG A 58 -14.40 -3.48 19.90
C ARG A 58 -13.48 -2.90 20.97
N LEU A 59 -12.36 -2.31 20.58
CA LEU A 59 -11.43 -1.66 21.51
C LEU A 59 -12.10 -0.47 22.21
N LEU A 60 -12.77 0.40 21.44
CA LEU A 60 -13.46 1.57 21.98
C LEU A 60 -14.57 1.18 22.96
N LYS A 61 -15.29 0.09 22.68
CA LYS A 61 -16.30 -0.47 23.62
C LYS A 61 -15.66 -1.02 24.89
N GLU A 62 -14.54 -1.73 24.79
CA GLU A 62 -13.78 -2.23 25.95
C GLU A 62 -13.29 -1.07 26.82
N PHE A 63 -12.72 -0.04 26.20
CA PHE A 63 -12.28 1.20 26.87
C PHE A 63 -13.43 1.89 27.63
N LEU A 64 -14.58 2.08 26.98
CA LEU A 64 -15.76 2.67 27.62
C LEU A 64 -16.25 1.83 28.81
N GLY A 65 -16.16 0.51 28.73
CA GLY A 65 -16.57 -0.43 29.78
C GLY A 65 -15.61 -0.50 30.96
N ASN A 66 -14.31 -0.32 30.73
CA ASN A 66 -13.28 -0.39 31.79
C ASN A 66 -13.26 0.83 32.72
N GLY A 67 -13.97 1.91 32.36
CA GLY A 67 -14.04 3.13 33.16
C GLY A 67 -12.77 3.98 33.09
N GLU A 68 -11.87 3.71 32.15
CA GLU A 68 -10.73 4.58 31.88
C GLU A 68 -11.21 5.89 31.24
N ASP A 69 -10.63 7.01 31.67
CA ASP A 69 -11.03 8.34 31.19
C ASP A 69 -10.32 8.76 29.91
N VAL A 70 -9.10 8.24 29.68
CA VAL A 70 -8.22 8.60 28.56
C VAL A 70 -7.49 7.37 28.03
N LEU A 71 -7.50 7.19 26.71
CA LEU A 71 -6.77 6.16 25.97
C LEU A 71 -5.81 6.84 25.00
N ALA A 72 -4.53 6.48 25.02
CA ALA A 72 -3.53 7.00 24.09
C ALA A 72 -2.92 5.83 23.31
N LEU A 73 -2.91 5.93 21.98
CA LEU A 73 -2.47 4.85 21.09
C LEU A 73 -1.53 5.39 20.01
N LYS A 74 -0.52 4.58 19.68
CA LYS A 74 0.24 4.72 18.42
C LYS A 74 -0.53 3.97 17.33
N VAL A 75 -0.90 4.66 16.25
CA VAL A 75 -1.70 4.08 15.16
C VAL A 75 -1.04 4.34 13.81
N ALA A 76 -1.15 3.36 12.90
CA ALA A 76 -0.77 3.57 11.51
C ALA A 76 -1.69 4.58 10.82
N PRO A 77 -1.24 5.29 9.77
CA PRO A 77 -2.03 6.30 9.07
C PRO A 77 -3.41 5.82 8.62
N GLY A 78 -3.52 4.60 8.08
CA GLY A 78 -4.81 4.04 7.65
C GLY A 78 -5.79 3.80 8.80
N THR A 79 -5.32 3.24 9.92
CA THR A 79 -6.16 2.96 11.09
C THR A 79 -6.57 4.22 11.84
N ARG A 80 -5.78 5.30 11.72
CA ARG A 80 -6.04 6.58 12.40
C ARG A 80 -7.38 7.18 11.99
N ARG A 81 -7.66 7.29 10.68
CA ARG A 81 -8.90 7.91 10.15
C ARG A 81 -10.13 7.11 10.54
N ASP A 82 -10.06 5.78 10.42
CA ASP A 82 -11.13 4.86 10.84
C ASP A 82 -11.43 4.96 12.34
N MET A 83 -10.39 4.99 13.17
CA MET A 83 -10.58 5.07 14.62
C MET A 83 -11.09 6.44 15.06
N TRP A 84 -10.66 7.53 14.41
CA TRP A 84 -11.22 8.86 14.64
C TRP A 84 -12.72 8.90 14.34
N ALA A 85 -13.13 8.43 13.15
CA ALA A 85 -14.54 8.41 12.74
C ALA A 85 -15.42 7.59 13.69
N LYS A 86 -14.93 6.41 14.13
CA LYS A 86 -15.64 5.56 15.10
C LYS A 86 -15.71 6.19 16.49
N ALA A 87 -14.65 6.84 16.94
CA ALA A 87 -14.63 7.52 18.23
C ALA A 87 -15.57 8.73 18.26
N ASP A 88 -15.59 9.52 17.18
CA ASP A 88 -16.50 10.65 17.00
C ASP A 88 -17.97 10.19 16.97
N ALA A 89 -18.26 9.09 16.25
CA ALA A 89 -19.59 8.47 16.25
C ALA A 89 -20.03 7.96 17.63
N MET A 90 -19.09 7.64 18.52
CA MET A 90 -19.35 7.28 19.92
C MET A 90 -19.40 8.49 20.87
N GLY A 91 -19.26 9.72 20.35
CA GLY A 91 -19.23 10.95 21.13
C GLY A 91 -18.00 11.07 22.03
N LEU A 92 -16.87 10.51 21.61
CA LEU A 92 -15.60 10.68 22.32
C LEU A 92 -14.88 11.93 21.86
N HIS A 93 -14.14 12.57 22.77
CA HIS A 93 -13.22 13.63 22.41
C HIS A 93 -11.92 13.01 21.89
N VAL A 94 -11.45 13.49 20.73
CA VAL A 94 -10.28 12.96 20.03
C VAL A 94 -9.29 14.08 19.74
N GLU A 95 -8.03 13.85 20.08
CA GLU A 95 -6.90 14.67 19.63
C GLU A 95 -5.89 13.77 18.90
N MET A 96 -5.44 14.21 17.73
CA MET A 96 -4.43 13.51 16.92
C MET A 96 -3.22 14.41 16.76
N PHE A 97 -2.03 13.83 16.83
CA PHE A 97 -0.79 14.54 16.57
C PHE A 97 0.29 13.55 16.14
N ASP A 98 1.33 14.08 15.50
CA ASP A 98 2.47 13.32 15.05
C ASP A 98 3.70 13.64 15.91
N THR A 99 4.55 12.64 16.11
CA THR A 99 5.83 12.76 16.82
C THR A 99 6.93 12.06 16.03
N GLN A 100 8.19 12.42 16.28
CA GLN A 100 9.33 11.73 15.66
C GLN A 100 10.24 11.19 16.77
N ALA A 101 10.64 9.93 16.67
CA ALA A 101 11.53 9.33 17.68
C ALA A 101 12.97 9.85 17.56
N ARG A 102 13.37 10.30 16.36
CA ARG A 102 14.68 10.86 16.02
C ARG A 102 14.49 11.93 14.94
N LYS A 103 15.45 12.85 14.79
CA LYS A 103 15.41 13.95 13.80
C LYS A 103 15.10 13.47 12.37
N ASP A 104 15.63 12.31 11.99
CA ASP A 104 15.42 11.67 10.68
C ASP A 104 14.64 10.34 10.78
N GLY A 105 13.94 10.13 11.91
CA GLY A 105 13.18 8.90 12.17
C GLY A 105 11.80 8.91 11.49
N PRO A 106 11.17 7.72 11.34
CA PRO A 106 9.80 7.65 10.86
C PRO A 106 8.86 8.42 11.80
N THR A 107 7.91 9.14 11.21
CA THR A 107 6.87 9.84 11.96
C THR A 107 5.94 8.83 12.64
N GLU A 108 5.89 8.89 13.96
CA GLU A 108 4.95 8.12 14.77
C GLU A 108 3.65 8.89 14.96
N SER A 109 2.57 8.25 14.54
CA SER A 109 1.24 8.82 14.55
C SER A 109 0.47 8.47 15.82
N TRP A 110 0.20 9.48 16.67
CA TRP A 110 -0.58 9.32 17.90
C TRP A 110 -2.03 9.75 17.73
N ILE A 111 -2.89 9.13 18.55
CA ILE A 111 -4.29 9.48 18.76
C ILE A 111 -4.63 9.28 20.23
N VAL A 112 -5.21 10.31 20.84
CA VAL A 112 -5.61 10.33 22.24
C VAL A 112 -7.11 10.57 22.31
N LEU A 113 -7.78 9.66 22.98
CA LEU A 113 -9.22 9.57 23.07
C LEU A 113 -9.64 9.71 24.53
N GLY A 114 -10.78 10.34 24.78
CA GLY A 114 -11.36 10.36 26.11
C GLY A 114 -12.84 10.71 26.07
N ARG A 115 -13.52 10.53 27.20
CA ARG A 115 -14.91 11.01 27.34
C ARG A 115 -14.93 12.53 27.21
N VAL A 116 -16.05 13.11 26.75
CA VAL A 116 -16.19 14.57 26.61
C VAL A 116 -15.92 15.30 27.93
N ALA A 117 -16.38 14.73 29.05
CA ALA A 117 -16.11 15.26 30.39
C ALA A 117 -14.61 15.27 30.75
N SER A 118 -13.82 14.40 30.12
CA SER A 118 -12.39 14.19 30.38
C SER A 118 -11.50 14.93 29.37
N ARG A 119 -12.02 15.95 28.67
CA ARG A 119 -11.28 16.75 27.67
C ARG A 119 -9.97 17.33 28.20
N MET A 120 -9.96 17.81 29.45
CA MET A 120 -8.73 18.32 30.07
C MET A 120 -7.70 17.24 30.34
N ALA A 121 -8.15 16.01 30.62
CA ALA A 121 -7.26 14.86 30.80
C ALA A 121 -6.65 14.42 29.46
N VAL A 122 -7.42 14.45 28.37
CA VAL A 122 -6.93 14.22 27.00
C VAL A 122 -5.82 15.23 26.66
N ALA A 123 -6.10 16.53 26.79
CA ALA A 123 -5.13 17.58 26.52
C ALA A 123 -3.90 17.54 27.46
N GLY A 124 -4.08 17.07 28.69
CA GLY A 124 -2.98 16.78 29.61
C GLY A 124 -2.09 15.66 29.07
N LYS A 125 -2.69 14.55 28.64
CA LYS A 125 -1.99 13.40 28.12
C LYS A 125 -1.23 13.71 26.83
N VAL A 126 -1.82 14.49 25.92
CA VAL A 126 -1.15 14.98 24.70
C VAL A 126 0.12 15.75 25.04
N ARG A 127 0.02 16.72 25.95
CA ARG A 127 1.19 17.51 26.41
C ARG A 127 2.26 16.66 27.06
N ASP A 128 1.88 15.63 27.79
CA ASP A 128 2.83 14.73 28.45
C ASP A 128 3.57 13.84 27.44
N ILE A 129 2.87 13.31 26.42
CA ILE A 129 3.49 12.56 25.33
C ILE A 129 4.45 13.45 24.53
N GLN A 130 4.03 14.67 24.17
CA GLN A 130 4.90 15.63 23.46
C GLN A 130 6.14 15.99 24.28
N ARG A 131 6.00 16.19 25.60
CA ARG A 131 7.14 16.45 26.48
C ARG A 131 8.08 15.25 26.59
N GLN A 132 7.54 14.04 26.67
CA GLN A 132 8.35 12.82 26.69
C GLN A 132 9.10 12.63 25.36
N ASN A 133 8.43 12.84 24.23
CA ASN A 133 9.06 12.75 22.91
C ASN A 133 10.17 13.80 22.74
N LYS A 134 9.96 15.04 23.20
CA LYS A 134 11.00 16.07 23.20
C LYS A 134 12.23 15.67 24.02
N ARG A 135 12.05 15.05 25.19
CA ARG A 135 13.17 14.54 26.01
C ARG A 135 13.92 13.43 25.29
N GLN A 136 13.22 12.49 24.67
CA GLN A 136 13.84 11.41 23.90
C GLN A 136 14.65 11.94 22.70
N LEU A 137 14.15 12.98 22.03
CA LEU A 137 14.85 13.58 20.92
C LEU A 137 16.12 14.32 21.37
N GLN A 138 16.08 14.99 22.52
CA GLN A 138 17.25 15.62 23.14
C GLN A 138 18.28 14.59 23.62
N GLU A 139 17.83 13.52 24.30
CA GLU A 139 18.71 12.42 24.73
C GLU A 139 19.40 11.75 23.52
N ALA A 140 18.68 11.57 22.41
CA ALA A 140 19.25 11.02 21.18
C ALA A 140 20.23 11.98 20.47
N GLU A 141 20.04 13.29 20.61
CA GLU A 141 20.97 14.31 20.09
C GLU A 141 22.25 14.35 20.94
N GLU A 142 22.13 14.34 22.27
CA GLU A 142 23.26 14.27 23.20
C GLU A 142 24.07 12.96 23.03
N GLU A 143 23.41 11.82 22.79
CA GLU A 143 24.08 10.55 22.48
C GLU A 143 24.86 10.62 21.16
N ALA A 144 24.28 11.23 20.13
CA ALA A 144 24.93 11.40 18.82
C ALA A 144 26.14 12.35 18.87
N GLU A 145 26.10 13.40 19.69
CA GLU A 145 27.25 14.28 19.91
C GLU A 145 28.40 13.56 20.63
N ASN A 146 28.10 12.73 21.63
CA ASN A 146 29.11 12.01 22.40
C ASN A 146 29.79 10.89 21.60
N ASP A 147 29.05 10.22 20.71
CA ASP A 147 29.61 9.18 19.83
C ASP A 147 30.57 9.75 18.76
N GLY A 148 30.40 11.03 18.38
CA GLY A 148 31.28 11.71 17.42
C GLY A 148 32.66 12.06 17.96
N GLU A 149 32.82 12.19 19.28
CA GLU A 149 34.09 12.61 19.91
C GLU A 149 35.01 11.42 20.24
N ALA A 150 34.46 10.20 20.34
CA ALA A 150 35.22 9.00 20.73
C ALA A 150 36.04 8.36 19.58
N ASP A 151 35.75 8.66 18.31
CA ASP A 151 36.44 8.06 17.15
C ASP A 151 37.45 9.00 16.45
N ALA A 152 37.56 10.25 16.90
CA ALA A 152 38.56 11.19 16.39
C ALA A 152 39.97 11.00 17.00
N GLY A 153 40.15 10.05 17.93
CA GLY A 153 41.38 9.88 18.71
C GLY A 153 42.47 8.99 18.11
N ALA A 154 42.31 8.44 16.90
CA ALA A 154 43.27 7.46 16.36
C ALA A 154 44.20 7.96 15.25
N ASP A 155 43.92 9.08 14.56
CA ASP A 155 44.83 9.63 13.55
C ASP A 155 44.56 11.12 13.30
N GLU A 156 44.87 11.97 14.28
CA GLU A 156 44.98 13.40 14.01
C GLU A 156 46.41 13.72 13.53
N PRO A 157 46.60 14.19 12.29
CA PRO A 157 47.90 14.63 11.81
C PRO A 157 48.33 15.87 12.60
N LYS A 158 49.52 15.77 13.22
CA LYS A 158 50.25 16.86 13.89
C LYS A 158 49.96 18.22 13.26
N ASN A 159 49.27 19.06 14.02
CA ASN A 159 49.02 20.45 13.71
C ASN A 159 50.36 21.14 13.34
N PRO A 160 50.50 21.77 12.15
CA PRO A 160 51.75 22.41 11.73
C PRO A 160 52.11 23.66 12.55
N ALA A 161 51.26 24.06 13.50
CA ALA A 161 51.52 25.18 14.42
C ALA A 161 52.59 24.88 15.48
N ASP A 162 52.92 23.61 15.75
CA ASP A 162 54.00 23.23 16.67
C ASP A 162 55.41 23.32 16.02
N LEU A 163 55.49 23.80 14.78
CA LEU A 163 56.75 24.07 14.06
C LEU A 163 57.14 25.56 14.05
N ILE A 164 56.50 26.39 14.89
CA ILE A 164 56.88 27.80 15.04
C ILE A 164 57.78 27.96 16.27
N ASP A 165 59.03 28.33 15.97
CA ASP A 165 60.14 28.59 16.89
C ASP A 165 59.72 29.50 18.09
N PRO A 166 59.93 29.06 19.34
CA PRO A 166 59.67 29.86 20.54
C PRO A 166 60.46 31.18 20.63
N SER A 167 61.46 31.39 19.76
CA SER A 167 62.33 32.58 19.79
C SER A 167 61.69 33.89 19.31
N LEU A 168 60.49 33.86 18.70
CA LEU A 168 59.85 35.05 18.13
C LEU A 168 58.73 35.68 18.99
N ARG A 169 58.54 35.22 20.24
CA ARG A 169 57.41 35.65 21.08
C ARG A 169 57.64 36.91 21.95
N GLU A 170 58.75 37.63 21.76
CA GLU A 170 59.05 38.86 22.51
C GLU A 170 58.94 40.13 21.66
N GLN A 171 57.75 40.48 21.17
CA GLN A 171 57.42 41.89 20.94
C GLN A 171 55.99 42.18 21.42
N ARG A 172 55.94 42.74 22.64
CA ARG A 172 54.77 43.34 23.26
C ARG A 172 54.29 44.54 22.46
N ALA A 173 52.98 44.64 22.26
CA ALA A 173 52.28 45.92 22.22
C ALA A 173 51.28 45.95 23.39
N PRO A 174 51.22 47.02 24.20
CA PRO A 174 50.16 47.22 25.19
C PRO A 174 48.92 47.84 24.51
N VAL A 175 47.84 48.04 25.28
CA VAL A 175 46.62 48.83 24.96
C VAL A 175 45.48 47.96 24.38
N ALA A 176 44.23 47.96 24.85
CA ALA A 176 43.50 48.78 25.82
C ALA A 176 42.55 47.91 26.65
N GLN A 177 42.48 48.22 27.94
CA GLN A 177 41.48 47.75 28.88
C GLN A 177 40.23 48.65 28.72
N MET A 178 39.22 48.21 27.98
CA MET A 178 37.92 48.87 27.96
C MET A 178 37.01 48.25 29.02
N MET A 179 36.71 49.08 30.01
CA MET A 179 35.71 48.83 31.05
C MET A 179 34.31 48.76 30.44
N LEU A 180 33.54 47.76 30.86
CA LEU A 180 32.07 47.74 30.72
C LEU A 180 31.44 47.61 32.11
N PRO A 181 30.48 48.49 32.45
CA PRO A 181 29.89 48.55 33.79
C PRO A 181 28.83 47.46 33.97
N GLY A 182 28.77 46.97 35.20
CA GLY A 182 27.83 45.95 35.63
C GLY A 182 26.37 46.43 35.67
N ALA A 183 25.48 45.46 35.55
CA ALA A 183 24.12 45.55 36.04
C ALA A 183 23.88 44.35 36.96
N GLN A 184 23.89 44.62 38.26
CA GLN A 184 23.23 43.77 39.24
C GLN A 184 21.74 43.77 38.93
N GLN A 185 21.11 42.60 38.88
CA GLN A 185 19.75 42.49 39.38
C GLN A 185 19.51 41.13 40.03
N ASP A 186 19.23 41.26 41.31
CA ASP A 186 18.98 40.28 42.33
C ASP A 186 17.48 40.03 42.38
N VAL A 187 17.02 38.83 42.00
CA VAL A 187 15.66 38.35 42.33
C VAL A 187 15.73 36.86 42.64
N ARG A 188 16.18 36.56 43.86
CA ARG A 188 16.09 35.24 44.47
C ARG A 188 14.71 35.09 45.12
N GLN A 189 13.70 34.63 44.37
CA GLN A 189 12.45 34.16 44.97
C GLN A 189 12.64 32.71 45.44
N GLN A 190 12.58 32.56 46.76
CA GLN A 190 12.54 31.28 47.48
C GLN A 190 11.25 30.53 47.13
N LEU A 191 11.39 29.31 46.62
CA LEU A 191 10.33 28.31 46.59
C LEU A 191 10.46 27.42 47.85
N PRO A 192 9.36 27.07 48.53
CA PRO A 192 9.41 26.18 49.68
C PRO A 192 9.64 24.72 49.26
N ALA A 193 10.39 23.99 50.09
CA ALA A 193 10.64 22.57 49.93
C ALA A 193 9.34 21.77 50.09
N ILE A 194 9.03 20.93 49.11
CA ILE A 194 7.97 19.93 49.20
C ILE A 194 8.64 18.59 49.53
N ASP A 195 8.41 18.12 50.76
CA ASP A 195 8.81 16.80 51.24
C ASP A 195 8.09 15.69 50.47
N TYR A 196 8.86 14.87 49.75
CA TYR A 196 8.38 13.62 49.15
C TYR A 196 8.59 12.47 50.14
N THR A 197 7.61 12.20 51.00
CA THR A 197 7.55 10.92 51.72
C THR A 197 6.84 9.88 50.85
N SER A 198 7.63 9.00 50.22
CA SER A 198 7.17 7.80 49.51
C SER A 198 6.49 6.82 50.47
N LYS A 199 5.16 6.67 50.35
CA LYS A 199 4.38 5.68 51.09
C LYS A 199 4.12 4.44 50.23
N LYS A 200 4.94 3.41 50.45
CA LYS A 200 4.68 2.00 50.08
C LYS A 200 3.47 1.47 50.85
N THR A 201 2.51 0.86 50.17
CA THR A 201 1.53 -0.09 50.76
C THR A 201 1.00 -1.02 49.65
N SER A 202 1.65 -2.15 49.40
CA SER A 202 1.21 -3.53 49.71
C SER A 202 -0.29 -3.80 49.89
N ASN A 203 -0.81 -4.66 49.01
CA ASN A 203 -1.78 -5.75 49.16
C ASN A 203 -2.61 -5.89 50.46
N ASN A 204 -3.93 -6.03 50.31
CA ASN A 204 -4.76 -7.19 50.72
C ASN A 204 -6.27 -6.82 50.62
N SER A 205 -7.08 -7.60 49.88
CA SER A 205 -7.89 -8.74 50.35
C SER A 205 -9.17 -8.37 51.11
N THR A 206 -10.30 -8.89 50.61
CA THR A 206 -11.65 -9.01 51.23
C THR A 206 -12.35 -7.67 51.53
N LYS A 207 -13.65 -7.46 51.31
CA LYS A 207 -14.79 -8.28 51.75
C LYS A 207 -16.09 -7.66 51.21
N ALA A 208 -17.14 -8.47 51.14
CA ALA A 208 -18.48 -8.15 50.69
C ALA A 208 -19.12 -6.95 51.41
N ALA A 209 -19.86 -6.13 50.66
CA ALA A 209 -20.95 -5.32 51.16
C ALA A 209 -22.15 -5.48 50.20
N GLN A 210 -23.16 -6.18 50.70
CA GLN A 210 -24.52 -6.19 50.15
C GLN A 210 -25.09 -4.78 50.24
N THR A 211 -25.63 -4.26 49.14
CA THR A 211 -26.66 -3.22 49.18
C THR A 211 -27.80 -3.64 48.26
N ASN A 212 -28.91 -3.97 48.89
CA ASN A 212 -30.21 -4.16 48.26
C ASN A 212 -30.70 -2.83 47.65
N LEU A 213 -31.13 -2.84 46.40
CA LEU A 213 -32.05 -1.86 45.82
C LEU A 213 -33.06 -2.60 44.92
N PRO A 214 -34.30 -2.08 44.80
CA PRO A 214 -35.48 -2.88 44.46
C PRO A 214 -35.68 -3.09 42.96
N ASN A 215 -36.16 -4.29 42.65
CA ASN A 215 -36.69 -4.70 41.35
C ASN A 215 -38.00 -3.97 41.05
N ALA A 216 -37.98 -3.12 40.02
CA ALA A 216 -39.10 -2.89 39.11
C ALA A 216 -38.48 -2.72 37.72
N ASP A 217 -39.18 -3.19 36.68
CA ASP A 217 -38.83 -3.08 35.25
C ASP A 217 -38.08 -4.24 34.58
N ILE A 218 -38.43 -5.49 34.92
CA ILE A 218 -38.18 -6.64 34.02
C ILE A 218 -39.43 -7.54 33.92
N GLU A 219 -40.52 -7.00 33.37
CA GLU A 219 -41.66 -7.81 32.90
C GLU A 219 -42.07 -7.55 31.44
N ALA A 220 -41.37 -6.68 30.71
CA ALA A 220 -41.71 -6.37 29.31
C ALA A 220 -41.08 -7.29 28.25
N ALA A 221 -40.17 -8.21 28.61
CA ALA A 221 -39.37 -8.98 27.64
C ALA A 221 -39.79 -10.45 27.42
N LYS A 222 -40.95 -10.88 27.93
CA LYS A 222 -41.41 -12.29 27.83
C LYS A 222 -42.63 -12.54 26.93
N GLN A 223 -43.15 -11.54 26.22
CA GLN A 223 -44.38 -11.71 25.41
C GLN A 223 -44.16 -11.81 23.88
N LEU A 224 -42.92 -11.89 23.38
CA LEU A 224 -42.66 -11.95 21.93
C LEU A 224 -42.19 -13.31 21.39
N SER A 225 -42.21 -14.38 22.18
CA SER A 225 -41.72 -15.70 21.76
C SER A 225 -42.81 -16.75 21.45
N VAL A 226 -44.09 -16.36 21.33
CA VAL A 226 -45.21 -17.34 21.22
C VAL A 226 -45.93 -17.33 19.86
N LEU A 227 -45.50 -16.54 18.87
CA LEU A 227 -46.15 -16.52 17.55
C LEU A 227 -45.13 -16.65 16.41
N ARG A 228 -44.56 -17.85 16.23
CA ARG A 228 -43.96 -18.26 14.94
C ARG A 228 -43.75 -19.77 14.84
N SER A 229 -44.87 -20.50 14.88
CA SER A 229 -44.91 -21.92 14.50
C SER A 229 -46.24 -22.19 13.79
N GLN A 230 -46.30 -22.02 12.47
CA GLN A 230 -47.31 -22.66 11.63
C GLN A 230 -46.89 -22.64 10.14
N ASP A 231 -46.50 -23.84 9.70
CA ASP A 231 -46.86 -24.53 8.46
C ASP A 231 -46.87 -23.82 7.09
N VAL A 232 -45.98 -24.35 6.24
CA VAL A 232 -45.84 -24.38 4.76
C VAL A 232 -47.18 -24.88 4.14
N PRO A 233 -47.64 -24.54 2.89
CA PRO A 233 -46.85 -24.73 1.66
C PRO A 233 -47.15 -23.88 0.40
N ALA A 234 -46.19 -23.93 -0.53
CA ALA A 234 -46.35 -24.24 -1.97
C ALA A 234 -45.47 -23.35 -2.87
N ARG A 235 -44.51 -24.01 -3.54
CA ARG A 235 -43.72 -23.48 -4.66
C ARG A 235 -44.64 -23.21 -5.87
N PRO A 236 -44.48 -22.10 -6.59
CA PRO A 236 -44.87 -22.05 -7.99
C PRO A 236 -43.77 -22.66 -8.86
N VAL A 237 -44.15 -23.70 -9.60
CA VAL A 237 -43.40 -24.30 -10.70
C VAL A 237 -43.47 -23.34 -11.88
N PHE A 238 -42.35 -22.75 -12.28
CA PHE A 238 -42.27 -22.02 -13.54
C PHE A 238 -42.27 -23.02 -14.70
N ARG A 239 -43.33 -22.92 -15.52
CA ARG A 239 -43.47 -23.61 -16.80
C ARG A 239 -42.39 -23.11 -17.77
N LYS A 240 -41.82 -24.07 -18.49
CA LYS A 240 -40.96 -23.88 -19.65
C LYS A 240 -41.85 -24.08 -20.87
N ASP A 241 -42.17 -23.00 -21.57
CA ASP A 241 -42.83 -23.08 -22.89
C ASP A 241 -41.79 -23.08 -24.03
N PRO A 242 -42.12 -23.67 -25.19
CA PRO A 242 -41.16 -24.00 -26.25
C PRO A 242 -41.22 -23.04 -27.46
N ARG A 243 -40.09 -22.96 -28.17
CA ARG A 243 -39.90 -22.74 -29.62
C ARG A 243 -40.86 -21.82 -30.38
N GLU A 244 -40.29 -20.76 -30.99
CA GLU A 244 -40.51 -20.31 -32.39
C GLU A 244 -39.19 -19.64 -32.85
N GLN A 245 -38.44 -20.25 -33.77
CA GLN A 245 -38.47 -20.17 -35.24
C GLN A 245 -37.43 -19.18 -35.82
N GLU A 246 -36.59 -19.76 -36.68
CA GLU A 246 -35.64 -19.13 -37.59
C GLU A 246 -36.27 -18.02 -38.43
N THR A 247 -35.53 -16.94 -38.66
CA THR A 247 -35.43 -16.35 -40.02
C THR A 247 -34.05 -15.74 -40.20
N THR A 248 -33.32 -16.27 -41.18
CA THR A 248 -32.17 -15.63 -41.83
C THR A 248 -32.69 -14.69 -42.92
N PRO A 249 -31.97 -13.60 -43.25
CA PRO A 249 -32.02 -13.05 -44.59
C PRO A 249 -30.66 -13.17 -45.30
N LYS A 250 -30.77 -13.85 -46.43
CA LYS A 250 -29.85 -13.95 -47.57
C LYS A 250 -29.88 -12.62 -48.34
N MET A 251 -28.72 -12.07 -48.71
CA MET A 251 -28.53 -11.22 -49.91
C MET A 251 -27.07 -11.45 -50.40
N SER A 252 -26.83 -12.13 -51.54
CA SER A 252 -26.69 -11.57 -52.90
C SER A 252 -25.82 -10.31 -52.92
N GLY A 253 -24.62 -10.24 -53.51
CA GLY A 253 -24.10 -10.90 -54.71
C GLY A 253 -24.06 -9.89 -55.85
N ALA A 254 -22.91 -9.24 -56.08
CA ALA A 254 -22.56 -8.56 -57.34
C ALA A 254 -21.06 -8.20 -57.38
N LEU A 255 -20.33 -8.87 -58.28
CA LEU A 255 -19.12 -8.40 -58.97
C LEU A 255 -19.52 -7.24 -59.93
N PRO A 256 -18.62 -6.31 -60.34
CA PRO A 256 -17.63 -6.69 -61.36
C PRO A 256 -16.29 -5.91 -61.40
N GLN A 257 -15.39 -6.55 -62.16
CA GLN A 257 -14.43 -5.99 -63.12
C GLN A 257 -13.07 -5.43 -62.67
N GLU A 258 -12.09 -6.23 -63.10
CA GLU A 258 -10.72 -5.92 -63.46
C GLU A 258 -10.56 -4.59 -64.20
N THR A 259 -9.57 -3.81 -63.79
CA THR A 259 -8.74 -3.04 -64.72
C THR A 259 -7.28 -3.18 -64.31
N SER A 260 -6.53 -3.77 -65.23
CA SER A 260 -5.07 -3.89 -65.22
C SER A 260 -4.45 -2.52 -65.53
N THR A 261 -3.42 -2.11 -64.80
CA THR A 261 -2.47 -1.10 -65.27
C THR A 261 -1.08 -1.46 -64.76
N GLU A 262 -0.20 -1.72 -65.72
CA GLU A 262 1.23 -1.97 -65.58
C GLU A 262 1.97 -0.75 -64.99
N GLN A 263 2.88 -1.04 -64.03
CA GLN A 263 4.25 -0.52 -63.82
C GLN A 263 4.56 1.00 -63.89
N PRO A 264 5.49 1.52 -63.05
CA PRO A 264 6.84 0.99 -62.95
C PRO A 264 7.47 0.87 -61.55
N VAL A 265 8.42 -0.06 -61.53
CA VAL A 265 9.53 -0.21 -60.60
C VAL A 265 10.23 1.14 -60.39
N THR A 266 10.24 1.65 -59.16
CA THR A 266 11.18 2.70 -58.74
C THR A 266 11.57 2.48 -57.28
N GLU A 267 12.84 2.10 -57.12
CA GLU A 267 13.80 2.49 -56.09
C GLU A 267 13.54 2.21 -54.59
N GLU A 268 14.51 1.46 -54.07
CA GLU A 268 14.81 1.15 -52.67
C GLU A 268 14.58 2.33 -51.72
N THR A 269 13.44 2.30 -51.01
CA THR A 269 13.31 3.02 -49.74
C THR A 269 14.00 2.18 -48.67
N THR A 270 15.28 2.46 -48.45
CA THR A 270 16.01 2.03 -47.26
C THR A 270 15.24 2.50 -46.04
N LYS A 271 14.44 1.62 -45.42
CA LYS A 271 13.78 1.89 -44.15
C LYS A 271 14.87 2.10 -43.11
N GLU A 272 15.15 3.37 -42.82
CA GLU A 272 15.91 3.81 -41.67
C GLU A 272 15.24 3.19 -40.43
N THR A 273 15.84 2.10 -39.94
CA THR A 273 15.45 1.51 -38.67
C THR A 273 15.87 2.55 -37.65
N THR A 274 14.89 3.18 -37.02
CA THR A 274 15.15 4.22 -36.01
C THR A 274 16.06 3.65 -34.93
N GLU A 275 16.93 4.47 -34.34
CA GLU A 275 17.87 4.02 -33.30
C GLU A 275 17.12 3.39 -32.11
N ASP A 276 15.89 3.87 -31.85
CA ASP A 276 14.90 3.26 -30.95
C ASP A 276 14.60 1.78 -31.27
N ASP A 277 14.39 1.43 -32.54
CA ASP A 277 14.16 0.04 -32.95
C ASP A 277 15.41 -0.83 -32.73
N ARG A 278 16.62 -0.26 -32.85
CA ARG A 278 17.88 -0.96 -32.57
C ARG A 278 18.10 -1.18 -31.08
N ILE A 279 17.85 -0.17 -30.25
CA ILE A 279 17.97 -0.28 -28.79
C ILE A 279 16.91 -1.28 -28.27
N ALA A 280 15.66 -1.17 -28.73
CA ALA A 280 14.60 -2.11 -28.36
C ALA A 280 14.93 -3.54 -28.81
N SER A 281 15.50 -3.73 -30.00
CA SER A 281 15.95 -5.04 -30.48
C SER A 281 17.10 -5.60 -29.65
N TRP A 282 18.10 -4.79 -29.31
CA TRP A 282 19.25 -5.21 -28.49
C TRP A 282 18.85 -5.57 -27.06
N VAL A 283 17.99 -4.76 -26.43
CA VAL A 283 17.46 -5.01 -25.08
C VAL A 283 16.58 -6.27 -25.07
N SER A 284 15.72 -6.44 -26.08
CA SER A 284 14.91 -7.67 -26.23
C SER A 284 15.78 -8.92 -26.39
N GLN A 285 16.89 -8.82 -27.13
CA GLN A 285 17.82 -9.92 -27.31
C GLN A 285 18.58 -10.25 -26.01
N GLN A 286 18.94 -9.25 -25.20
CA GLN A 286 19.52 -9.47 -23.88
C GLN A 286 18.54 -10.15 -22.91
N ALA A 287 17.28 -9.73 -22.85
CA ALA A 287 16.27 -10.39 -22.03
C ALA A 287 16.09 -11.87 -22.39
N GLN A 288 16.01 -12.16 -23.69
CA GLN A 288 15.86 -13.53 -24.20
C GLN A 288 17.08 -14.41 -23.89
N SER A 289 18.28 -13.82 -23.78
CA SER A 289 19.51 -14.57 -23.52
C SER A 289 19.76 -14.91 -22.04
N ALA A 290 19.24 -14.09 -21.11
CA ALA A 290 19.55 -14.20 -19.68
C ALA A 290 18.60 -15.11 -18.89
N GLN A 291 17.47 -15.50 -19.47
CA GLN A 291 16.46 -16.31 -18.80
C GLN A 291 16.18 -17.58 -19.59
N THR A 292 16.35 -18.73 -18.95
CA THR A 292 15.88 -20.01 -19.50
C THR A 292 14.37 -19.94 -19.64
N GLU A 293 13.89 -20.10 -20.87
CA GLU A 293 12.51 -20.00 -21.39
C GLU A 293 11.40 -20.68 -20.54
N LYS A 294 11.75 -21.48 -19.53
CA LYS A 294 10.82 -22.26 -18.71
C LYS A 294 10.29 -21.57 -17.46
N ASP A 295 10.87 -20.46 -17.01
CA ASP A 295 10.52 -19.86 -15.70
C ASP A 295 9.83 -18.49 -15.78
N ILE A 296 9.65 -17.93 -16.98
CA ILE A 296 9.00 -16.62 -17.15
C ILE A 296 7.48 -16.83 -17.26
N VAL A 297 6.76 -16.16 -16.37
CA VAL A 297 5.30 -16.03 -16.47
C VAL A 297 5.03 -14.83 -17.34
N ASP A 298 4.31 -14.96 -18.45
CA ASP A 298 3.95 -13.81 -19.29
C ASP A 298 2.72 -13.07 -18.70
N PRO A 299 2.93 -11.91 -18.04
CA PRO A 299 1.83 -11.15 -17.46
C PRO A 299 1.08 -10.31 -18.51
N THR A 300 1.66 -10.10 -19.69
CA THR A 300 1.16 -9.15 -20.68
C THR A 300 -0.10 -9.69 -21.33
N GLY A 301 -1.09 -8.85 -21.59
CA GLY A 301 -2.39 -9.38 -21.98
C GLY A 301 -3.57 -8.49 -21.66
N ILE A 302 -4.71 -8.86 -22.24
CA ILE A 302 -6.01 -8.36 -21.84
C ILE A 302 -6.57 -9.33 -20.80
N TRP A 303 -6.98 -8.78 -19.66
CA TRP A 303 -7.50 -9.48 -18.52
C TRP A 303 -8.94 -9.05 -18.27
N LYS A 304 -9.82 -10.04 -18.09
CA LYS A 304 -11.18 -9.83 -17.60
C LYS A 304 -11.17 -9.84 -16.08
N ILE A 305 -11.63 -8.76 -15.46
CA ILE A 305 -11.64 -8.60 -14.02
C ILE A 305 -13.03 -8.92 -13.45
N SER A 306 -13.06 -9.49 -12.25
CA SER A 306 -14.23 -9.78 -11.45
C SER A 306 -14.03 -9.22 -10.05
N CYS A 307 -14.89 -8.29 -9.64
CA CYS A 307 -14.89 -7.72 -8.30
C CYS A 307 -16.33 -7.61 -7.79
N ALA A 308 -16.64 -8.35 -6.71
CA ALA A 308 -18.00 -8.42 -6.17
C ALA A 308 -18.48 -7.06 -5.63
N ALA A 309 -17.61 -6.31 -4.96
CA ALA A 309 -17.95 -4.99 -4.40
C ALA A 309 -18.29 -3.98 -5.50
N ILE A 310 -17.52 -3.96 -6.60
CA ILE A 310 -17.80 -3.11 -7.76
C ILE A 310 -19.13 -3.51 -8.42
N ALA A 311 -19.38 -4.80 -8.60
CA ALA A 311 -20.63 -5.29 -9.20
C ALA A 311 -21.86 -4.92 -8.36
N GLU A 312 -21.76 -5.02 -7.03
CA GLU A 312 -22.81 -4.60 -6.09
C GLU A 312 -23.08 -3.09 -6.20
N GLN A 313 -22.02 -2.27 -6.20
CA GLN A 313 -22.13 -0.82 -6.29
C GLN A 313 -22.72 -0.36 -7.64
N LEU A 314 -22.37 -1.01 -8.74
CA LEU A 314 -22.88 -0.69 -10.07
C LEU A 314 -24.28 -1.26 -10.34
N GLY A 315 -24.85 -2.06 -9.42
CA GLY A 315 -26.15 -2.71 -9.60
C GLY A 315 -26.23 -3.64 -10.81
N SER A 316 -25.08 -4.02 -11.38
CA SER A 316 -24.96 -4.77 -12.62
C SER A 316 -24.37 -6.14 -12.32
N SER A 317 -25.01 -7.19 -12.85
CA SER A 317 -24.56 -8.57 -12.61
C SER A 317 -23.22 -8.93 -13.27
N SER A 318 -22.75 -8.11 -14.21
CA SER A 318 -21.47 -8.31 -14.91
C SER A 318 -21.00 -7.01 -15.57
N PRO A 319 -20.42 -6.06 -14.82
CA PRO A 319 -19.71 -4.96 -15.46
C PRO A 319 -18.54 -5.53 -16.28
N ASP A 320 -18.30 -4.97 -17.47
CA ASP A 320 -17.16 -5.33 -18.33
C ASP A 320 -15.88 -4.71 -17.76
N LEU A 321 -15.42 -5.26 -16.63
CA LEU A 321 -14.19 -4.82 -15.97
C LEU A 321 -12.99 -5.40 -16.72
N THR A 322 -12.05 -4.56 -17.07
CA THR A 322 -10.88 -4.94 -17.89
C THR A 322 -9.59 -4.36 -17.33
N LEU A 323 -8.50 -5.10 -17.53
CA LEU A 323 -7.14 -4.70 -17.19
C LEU A 323 -6.25 -5.15 -18.34
N THR A 324 -5.46 -4.24 -18.93
CA THR A 324 -4.50 -4.59 -19.98
C THR A 324 -3.11 -4.33 -19.46
N ILE A 325 -2.29 -5.39 -19.36
CA ILE A 325 -0.92 -5.31 -18.82
C ILE A 325 0.06 -5.20 -19.98
N HIS A 326 0.98 -4.25 -19.87
CA HIS A 326 2.00 -3.90 -20.83
C HIS A 326 3.39 -4.04 -20.20
N LEU A 327 4.38 -4.41 -21.01
CA LEU A 327 5.79 -4.48 -20.64
C LEU A 327 6.58 -3.65 -21.64
N GLU A 328 7.26 -2.60 -21.16
CA GLU A 328 8.07 -1.70 -22.00
C GLU A 328 9.53 -1.71 -21.54
N PRO A 329 10.52 -1.75 -22.44
CA PRO A 329 11.91 -1.46 -22.09
C PRO A 329 12.03 -0.05 -21.49
N THR A 330 12.81 0.10 -20.41
CA THR A 330 13.01 1.41 -19.79
C THR A 330 13.83 2.28 -20.74
N ARG A 331 13.27 3.42 -21.17
CA ARG A 331 14.01 4.40 -21.95
C ARG A 331 14.91 5.23 -21.03
N PRO A 332 16.11 5.64 -21.47
CA PRO A 332 16.91 6.62 -20.75
C PRO A 332 16.20 7.98 -20.77
N GLN A 333 15.29 8.21 -19.83
CA GLN A 333 14.72 9.53 -19.60
C GLN A 333 15.78 10.47 -19.02
N SER A 334 15.63 11.78 -19.27
CA SER A 334 16.47 12.79 -18.65
C SER A 334 16.24 12.79 -17.13
N ASP A 335 17.32 12.94 -16.36
CA ASP A 335 17.24 12.95 -14.89
C ASP A 335 16.33 14.09 -14.35
N ASN A 336 16.09 15.12 -15.18
CA ASN A 336 15.26 16.29 -14.88
C ASN A 336 13.74 16.09 -15.01
N ASP A 337 13.26 14.97 -15.54
CA ASP A 337 11.81 14.69 -15.54
C ASP A 337 11.35 14.31 -14.12
N THR A 338 11.21 15.28 -13.22
CA THR A 338 10.26 15.12 -12.12
C THR A 338 8.93 14.68 -12.74
N ASP A 339 8.33 13.57 -12.26
CA ASP A 339 7.10 12.91 -12.76
C ASP A 339 5.86 13.84 -12.93
N ASP A 340 6.03 15.13 -12.62
CA ASP A 340 5.06 16.21 -12.52
C ASP A 340 5.34 17.39 -13.49
N GLU A 341 6.51 17.47 -14.14
CA GLU A 341 6.73 18.45 -15.21
C GLU A 341 6.20 17.92 -16.54
N SER A 342 5.36 18.74 -17.18
CA SER A 342 4.60 18.38 -18.39
C SER A 342 5.51 17.85 -19.50
N PRO A 343 5.31 16.62 -20.02
CA PRO A 343 6.14 16.06 -21.10
C PRO A 343 5.85 16.69 -22.49
N ALA A 344 5.30 17.90 -22.54
CA ALA A 344 4.61 18.42 -23.70
C ALA A 344 5.51 18.91 -24.85
N THR A 345 6.85 18.91 -24.73
CA THR A 345 7.71 19.51 -25.77
C THR A 345 8.98 18.77 -26.14
N ILE A 346 9.25 17.56 -25.61
CA ILE A 346 10.35 16.76 -26.14
C ILE A 346 9.83 16.04 -27.39
N THR A 347 9.97 16.69 -28.55
CA THR A 347 9.81 16.03 -29.85
C THR A 347 10.89 14.97 -30.01
N ASP A 348 10.51 13.77 -30.46
CA ASP A 348 11.40 12.60 -30.68
C ASP A 348 12.68 12.93 -31.49
N ASP A 349 12.68 14.02 -32.25
CA ASP A 349 13.81 14.49 -33.06
C ASP A 349 14.99 15.10 -32.26
N ASN A 350 14.90 15.23 -30.93
CA ASN A 350 15.94 15.80 -30.06
C ASN A 350 16.52 14.79 -29.06
N LEU A 351 16.62 13.51 -29.43
CA LEU A 351 17.55 12.61 -28.74
C LEU A 351 18.98 13.14 -29.02
N PRO A 352 19.75 13.51 -27.98
CA PRO A 352 21.12 13.96 -28.20
C PRO A 352 21.92 12.82 -28.84
N ASP A 353 22.35 13.01 -30.08
CA ASP A 353 23.22 12.09 -30.83
C ASP A 353 24.41 11.69 -29.94
N SER A 354 24.35 10.49 -29.33
CA SER A 354 25.45 9.83 -28.62
C SER A 354 26.18 10.61 -27.51
N ALA A 355 25.71 11.79 -27.12
CA ALA A 355 26.35 12.61 -26.09
C ALA A 355 26.19 11.91 -24.74
N GLU A 356 27.32 11.42 -24.22
CA GLU A 356 27.55 10.77 -22.93
C GLU A 356 26.30 10.63 -22.02
N LEU A 357 25.50 9.57 -22.25
CA LEU A 357 24.48 9.15 -21.29
C LEU A 357 25.11 9.10 -19.90
N THR A 358 24.42 9.68 -18.91
CA THR A 358 24.88 9.66 -17.52
C THR A 358 25.00 8.22 -17.03
N GLU A 359 25.86 7.95 -16.03
CA GLU A 359 25.96 6.60 -15.46
C GLU A 359 24.60 6.08 -14.95
N ALA A 360 23.75 6.99 -14.44
CA ALA A 360 22.37 6.68 -14.04
C ALA A 360 21.51 6.24 -15.23
N GLN A 361 21.56 6.95 -16.36
CA GLN A 361 20.84 6.58 -17.58
C GLN A 361 21.33 5.24 -18.16
N LYS A 362 22.65 5.01 -18.14
CA LYS A 362 23.24 3.73 -18.56
C LYS A 362 22.82 2.58 -17.65
N ALA A 363 22.70 2.80 -16.34
CA ALA A 363 22.24 1.80 -15.39
C ALA A 363 20.77 1.39 -15.60
N ARG A 364 19.96 2.24 -16.25
CA ARG A 364 18.57 1.93 -16.65
C ARG A 364 18.48 1.19 -17.98
N LEU A 365 19.53 1.20 -18.79
CA LEU A 365 19.54 0.37 -20.00
C LEU A 365 19.50 -1.10 -19.59
N GLY A 366 18.49 -1.82 -20.08
CA GLY A 366 18.25 -3.23 -19.74
C GLY A 366 17.27 -3.45 -18.58
N THR A 367 16.69 -2.40 -18.00
CA THR A 367 15.50 -2.53 -17.13
C THR A 367 14.21 -2.46 -17.94
N TYR A 368 13.11 -2.89 -17.33
CA TYR A 368 11.77 -2.93 -17.90
C TYR A 368 10.79 -2.19 -17.00
N GLN A 369 9.75 -1.63 -17.59
CA GLN A 369 8.61 -1.07 -16.86
C GLN A 369 7.39 -1.94 -17.13
N LEU A 370 6.85 -2.54 -16.07
CA LEU A 370 5.58 -3.23 -16.10
C LEU A 370 4.49 -2.25 -15.66
N TRP A 371 3.47 -2.09 -16.47
CA TRP A 371 2.36 -1.16 -16.23
C TRP A 371 1.06 -1.71 -16.81
N ALA A 372 -0.07 -1.15 -16.43
CA ALA A 372 -1.36 -1.59 -16.97
C ALA A 372 -2.33 -0.44 -17.16
N THR A 373 -3.19 -0.53 -18.16
CA THR A 373 -4.42 0.27 -18.24
C THR A 373 -5.56 -0.52 -17.61
N PHE A 374 -6.49 0.15 -16.94
CA PHE A 374 -7.64 -0.52 -16.36
C PHE A 374 -8.93 0.26 -16.57
N ASN A 375 -10.03 -0.49 -16.62
CA ASN A 375 -11.39 0.00 -16.49
C ASN A 375 -12.11 -0.88 -15.47
N MET A 376 -12.31 -0.34 -14.28
CA MET A 376 -12.99 -0.97 -13.15
C MET A 376 -14.46 -0.50 -13.04
N GLY A 377 -15.03 0.06 -14.12
CA GLY A 377 -16.40 0.58 -14.17
C GLY A 377 -16.55 1.92 -13.44
N LEU A 378 -16.19 1.97 -12.16
CA LEU A 378 -16.18 3.20 -11.35
C LEU A 378 -14.99 4.11 -11.70
N TYR A 379 -13.84 3.51 -11.98
CA TYR A 379 -12.62 4.21 -12.34
C TYR A 379 -12.01 3.62 -13.59
N GLN A 380 -11.37 4.48 -14.39
CA GLN A 380 -10.47 4.09 -15.45
C GLN A 380 -9.12 4.78 -15.27
N GLY A 381 -8.02 4.10 -15.55
CA GLY A 381 -6.72 4.65 -15.25
C GLY A 381 -5.54 3.77 -15.62
N ILE A 382 -4.43 4.04 -14.96
CA ILE A 382 -3.13 3.41 -15.19
C ILE A 382 -2.59 2.90 -13.86
N ILE A 383 -1.96 1.73 -13.91
CA ILE A 383 -1.25 1.07 -12.82
C ILE A 383 0.24 1.02 -13.18
N ARG A 384 1.13 1.37 -12.23
CA ARG A 384 2.57 1.13 -12.29
C ARG A 384 2.96 0.06 -11.28
N PHE A 385 3.62 -1.00 -11.73
CA PHE A 385 4.05 -2.11 -10.87
C PHE A 385 5.43 -1.80 -10.31
N MET A 386 5.60 -2.05 -9.02
CA MET A 386 6.85 -1.86 -8.30
C MET A 386 7.67 -3.15 -8.28
N SER A 387 8.99 -3.03 -8.16
CA SER A 387 9.92 -4.15 -8.03
C SER A 387 9.58 -5.02 -6.82
N PRO A 388 9.55 -6.36 -6.96
CA PRO A 388 9.23 -7.27 -5.86
C PRO A 388 10.24 -7.23 -4.71
N THR A 389 11.44 -6.67 -4.93
CA THR A 389 12.50 -6.55 -3.92
C THR A 389 12.28 -5.39 -2.93
N THR A 390 11.29 -4.52 -3.16
CA THR A 390 11.00 -3.36 -2.32
C THR A 390 10.30 -3.69 -1.00
N VAL A 391 9.95 -4.96 -0.73
CA VAL A 391 9.22 -5.36 0.48
C VAL A 391 10.02 -5.07 1.78
N ARG A 392 11.34 -4.86 1.72
CA ARG A 392 12.20 -4.62 2.90
C ARG A 392 13.18 -3.45 2.81
N ALA A 393 13.39 -2.86 1.65
CA ALA A 393 14.26 -1.70 1.49
C ALA A 393 13.38 -0.48 1.22
N ASN A 394 13.63 0.64 1.92
CA ASN A 394 13.07 1.95 1.55
C ASN A 394 13.60 2.31 0.16
N PRO A 395 12.87 2.05 -0.94
CA PRO A 395 13.39 2.35 -2.25
C PRO A 395 13.30 3.86 -2.44
N THR A 396 14.27 4.46 -3.11
CA THR A 396 14.04 5.75 -3.75
C THR A 396 12.80 5.64 -4.65
N PRO A 397 11.85 6.59 -4.58
CA PRO A 397 10.52 6.45 -5.17
C PRO A 397 10.50 6.26 -6.70
N ARG A 398 11.61 6.53 -7.40
CA ARG A 398 11.71 6.48 -8.86
C ARG A 398 12.24 5.13 -9.38
N THR A 399 13.27 4.59 -8.73
CA THR A 399 13.86 3.28 -9.10
C THR A 399 12.97 2.09 -8.72
N SER A 400 11.91 2.31 -7.94
CA SER A 400 10.99 1.23 -7.57
C SER A 400 10.18 0.70 -8.75
N PHE A 401 10.06 1.42 -9.87
CA PHE A 401 9.24 0.99 -11.02
C PHE A 401 10.07 0.42 -12.19
N ASP A 402 11.39 0.52 -12.12
CA ASP A 402 12.30 -0.05 -13.10
C ASP A 402 12.65 -1.49 -12.64
N LEU A 403 12.17 -2.47 -13.39
CA LEU A 403 12.34 -3.89 -13.11
C LEU A 403 13.58 -4.43 -13.83
N LEU A 404 14.47 -5.06 -13.09
CA LEU A 404 15.49 -5.90 -13.70
C LEU A 404 14.85 -7.11 -14.41
N PRO A 405 15.51 -7.72 -15.41
CA PRO A 405 15.01 -8.95 -16.04
C PRO A 405 14.66 -10.03 -15.00
N THR A 406 15.50 -10.21 -13.99
CA THR A 406 15.32 -11.17 -12.88
C THR A 406 14.17 -10.84 -11.95
N GLN A 407 13.59 -9.64 -12.05
CA GLN A 407 12.48 -9.15 -11.22
C GLN A 407 11.13 -9.19 -11.97
N LEU A 408 11.13 -9.57 -13.24
CA LEU A 408 9.89 -9.77 -14.00
C LEU A 408 9.05 -10.91 -13.40
N PRO A 409 7.74 -10.95 -13.70
CA PRO A 409 6.86 -12.02 -13.22
C PRO A 409 7.42 -13.40 -13.56
N SER A 410 7.59 -14.21 -12.53
CA SER A 410 8.17 -15.55 -12.61
C SER A 410 7.55 -16.47 -11.59
N ALA A 411 7.91 -17.75 -11.62
CA ALA A 411 7.46 -18.69 -10.59
C ALA A 411 7.85 -18.26 -9.17
N GLU A 412 8.98 -17.56 -9.01
CA GLU A 412 9.47 -17.01 -7.75
C GLU A 412 8.88 -15.62 -7.43
N ASN A 413 8.76 -14.77 -8.46
CA ASN A 413 8.23 -13.42 -8.34
C ASN A 413 6.78 -13.36 -8.81
N ARG A 414 5.86 -13.86 -7.97
CA ARG A 414 4.42 -13.89 -8.31
C ARG A 414 3.65 -12.67 -7.82
N THR A 415 4.14 -11.96 -6.81
CA THR A 415 3.42 -10.88 -6.14
C THR A 415 4.13 -9.56 -6.37
N PHE A 416 3.39 -8.57 -6.81
CA PHE A 416 3.87 -7.23 -7.10
C PHE A 416 3.08 -6.21 -6.29
N GLN A 417 3.78 -5.21 -5.80
CA GLN A 417 3.15 -3.98 -5.34
C GLN A 417 2.83 -3.11 -6.54
N TYR A 418 1.80 -2.28 -6.44
CA TYR A 418 1.52 -1.30 -7.47
C TYR A 418 0.90 -0.03 -6.92
N LYS A 419 1.03 1.04 -7.70
CA LYS A 419 0.32 2.31 -7.51
C LYS A 419 -0.53 2.60 -8.74
N TRP A 420 -1.60 3.36 -8.57
CA TRP A 420 -2.46 3.72 -9.69
C TRP A 420 -2.84 5.20 -9.67
N ARG A 421 -3.10 5.72 -10.86
CA ARG A 421 -3.74 7.03 -11.10
C ARG A 421 -4.91 6.79 -12.03
N GLY A 422 -6.02 7.46 -11.81
CA GLY A 422 -7.20 7.25 -12.63
C GLY A 422 -8.26 8.33 -12.45
N ARG A 423 -9.24 8.27 -13.34
CA ARG A 423 -10.39 9.15 -13.40
C ARG A 423 -11.64 8.36 -13.03
N GLU A 424 -12.51 8.99 -12.27
CA GLU A 424 -13.85 8.45 -12.05
C GLU A 424 -14.64 8.49 -13.36
N THR A 425 -15.34 7.40 -13.69
CA THR A 425 -16.05 7.26 -14.98
C THR A 425 -17.28 8.16 -15.08
N SER A 426 -17.92 8.51 -13.96
CA SER A 426 -19.13 9.37 -13.88
C SER A 426 -18.78 10.84 -14.12
N ASP A 427 -17.90 11.38 -13.27
CA ASP A 427 -17.66 12.82 -13.17
C ASP A 427 -16.31 13.25 -13.76
N SER A 428 -15.52 12.28 -14.25
CA SER A 428 -14.19 12.49 -14.83
C SER A 428 -13.17 13.14 -13.88
N GLU A 429 -13.46 13.15 -12.57
CA GLU A 429 -12.55 13.67 -11.55
C GLU A 429 -11.34 12.73 -11.38
N ILE A 430 -10.14 13.32 -11.30
CA ILE A 430 -8.91 12.56 -11.10
C ILE A 430 -8.75 12.25 -9.62
N SER A 431 -8.60 10.98 -9.27
CA SER A 431 -8.35 10.58 -7.88
C SER A 431 -6.88 10.84 -7.50
N VAL A 432 -6.63 11.96 -6.85
CA VAL A 432 -5.28 12.36 -6.40
C VAL A 432 -4.81 11.51 -5.22
N GLU A 433 -5.72 11.11 -4.33
CA GLU A 433 -5.37 10.33 -3.13
C GLU A 433 -4.98 8.87 -3.45
N ALA A 434 -5.42 8.34 -4.60
CA ALA A 434 -5.18 6.97 -5.03
C ALA A 434 -3.69 6.58 -5.08
N GLU A 435 -2.81 7.51 -5.44
CA GLU A 435 -1.38 7.25 -5.57
C GLU A 435 -0.67 7.06 -4.22
N ASN A 436 -1.28 7.50 -3.13
CA ASN A 436 -0.73 7.34 -1.79
C ASN A 436 -0.89 5.90 -1.29
N ALA A 437 -1.89 5.18 -1.79
CA ALA A 437 -2.13 3.78 -1.44
C ALA A 437 -1.20 2.86 -2.24
N THR A 438 -0.50 1.97 -1.54
CA THR A 438 0.26 0.88 -2.17
C THR A 438 -0.58 -0.38 -2.15
N GLN A 439 -0.89 -0.89 -3.33
CA GLN A 439 -1.75 -2.04 -3.54
C GLN A 439 -0.94 -3.25 -3.97
N PHE A 440 -1.57 -4.41 -4.02
CA PHE A 440 -0.90 -5.67 -4.36
C PHE A 440 -1.67 -6.45 -5.40
N ILE A 441 -0.92 -7.10 -6.28
CA ILE A 441 -1.43 -8.02 -7.29
C ILE A 441 -0.54 -9.26 -7.34
N ARG A 442 -1.16 -10.42 -7.54
CA ARG A 442 -0.51 -11.72 -7.55
C ARG A 442 -0.90 -12.48 -8.79
N PHE A 443 0.10 -12.89 -9.56
CA PHE A 443 -0.05 -13.79 -10.70
C PHE A 443 -0.10 -15.25 -10.24
N GLU A 444 -1.07 -15.99 -10.74
CA GLU A 444 -1.35 -17.39 -10.42
C GLU A 444 -1.49 -18.21 -11.70
N GLU A 445 -1.44 -19.54 -11.57
CA GLU A 445 -1.59 -20.49 -12.69
C GLU A 445 -0.76 -20.09 -13.91
N ASP A 446 0.52 -19.80 -13.68
CA ASP A 446 1.51 -19.45 -14.71
C ASP A 446 1.06 -18.28 -15.62
N GLY A 447 0.38 -17.29 -15.03
CA GLY A 447 -0.04 -16.07 -15.73
C GLY A 447 -1.40 -16.18 -16.42
N VAL A 448 -2.16 -17.24 -16.14
CA VAL A 448 -3.54 -17.38 -16.64
C VAL A 448 -4.55 -16.69 -15.70
N LYS A 449 -4.23 -16.62 -14.41
CA LYS A 449 -5.04 -15.98 -13.39
C LYS A 449 -4.26 -14.93 -12.63
N LEU A 450 -4.97 -13.94 -12.11
CA LEU A 450 -4.42 -13.00 -11.14
C LEU A 450 -5.44 -12.73 -10.03
N THR A 451 -4.92 -12.37 -8.87
CA THR A 451 -5.71 -11.85 -7.75
C THR A 451 -5.10 -10.54 -7.30
N GLY A 452 -5.89 -9.60 -6.81
CA GLY A 452 -5.37 -8.31 -6.38
C GLY A 452 -6.28 -7.60 -5.41
N VAL A 453 -5.78 -6.49 -4.89
CA VAL A 453 -6.49 -5.61 -3.97
C VAL A 453 -6.56 -4.23 -4.59
N PHE A 454 -7.77 -3.73 -4.76
CA PHE A 454 -8.07 -2.39 -5.27
C PHE A 454 -8.64 -1.53 -4.15
N GLU A 455 -8.02 -0.40 -3.85
CA GLU A 455 -8.51 0.59 -2.89
C GLU A 455 -8.92 1.87 -3.61
N CYS A 456 -10.15 2.32 -3.38
CA CYS A 456 -10.67 3.62 -3.84
C CYS A 456 -11.61 4.23 -2.80
N GLU A 457 -11.88 5.54 -2.93
CA GLU A 457 -12.69 6.29 -1.96
C GLU A 457 -14.10 5.72 -1.75
N TYR A 458 -14.73 5.23 -2.83
CA TYR A 458 -16.12 4.74 -2.78
C TYR A 458 -16.27 3.35 -2.16
N LEU A 459 -15.28 2.48 -2.34
CA LEU A 459 -15.37 1.06 -1.94
C LEU A 459 -14.46 0.69 -0.77
N GLY A 460 -13.54 1.58 -0.39
CA GLY A 460 -12.40 1.22 0.45
C GLY A 460 -11.54 0.14 -0.22
N GLU A 461 -10.86 -0.64 0.60
CA GLU A 461 -10.05 -1.78 0.14
C GLU A 461 -10.94 -2.97 -0.24
N THR A 462 -10.89 -3.38 -1.51
CA THR A 462 -11.64 -4.53 -2.03
C THR A 462 -10.77 -5.48 -2.85
N GLY A 463 -11.06 -6.78 -2.79
CA GLY A 463 -10.37 -7.78 -3.58
C GLY A 463 -10.96 -7.92 -4.99
N PHE A 464 -10.10 -8.23 -5.97
CA PHE A 464 -10.52 -8.61 -7.32
C PHE A 464 -9.78 -9.86 -7.81
N GLU A 465 -10.43 -10.57 -8.74
CA GLU A 465 -9.87 -11.70 -9.46
C GLU A 465 -9.81 -11.35 -10.95
N GLY A 466 -8.80 -11.83 -11.65
CA GLY A 466 -8.61 -11.59 -13.08
C GLY A 466 -8.31 -12.88 -13.83
N GLN A 467 -8.83 -12.98 -15.05
CA GLN A 467 -8.54 -14.07 -15.98
C GLN A 467 -8.01 -13.51 -17.29
N LYS A 468 -6.88 -14.03 -17.77
CA LYS A 468 -6.30 -13.64 -19.06
C LYS A 468 -7.22 -14.13 -20.18
N ILE A 469 -7.69 -13.21 -21.04
CA ILE A 469 -8.63 -13.50 -22.13
C ILE A 469 -8.03 -13.28 -23.52
N GLY A 470 -6.91 -12.57 -23.61
CA GLY A 470 -6.21 -12.33 -24.87
C GLY A 470 -4.74 -12.01 -24.65
N GLU A 471 -3.95 -12.25 -25.68
CA GLU A 471 -2.57 -11.76 -25.76
C GLU A 471 -2.58 -10.23 -25.82
N GLY A 472 -1.55 -9.63 -25.23
CA GLY A 472 -1.44 -8.18 -25.20
C GLY A 472 -1.04 -7.72 -26.58
N GLU A 473 -1.85 -6.87 -27.22
CA GLU A 473 -1.34 -6.14 -28.37
C GLU A 473 -0.17 -5.29 -27.87
N ALA A 474 0.98 -5.41 -28.53
CA ALA A 474 2.17 -4.58 -28.30
C ALA A 474 1.84 -3.14 -28.70
N THR A 475 0.99 -2.52 -27.89
CA THR A 475 0.52 -1.16 -28.06
C THR A 475 1.72 -0.28 -27.78
N LYS A 476 2.10 0.52 -28.77
CA LYS A 476 3.16 1.55 -28.68
C LYS A 476 2.72 2.74 -27.82
N GLY A 477 2.05 2.47 -26.70
CA GLY A 477 1.67 3.49 -25.73
C GLY A 477 2.86 3.84 -24.87
N HIS A 478 3.24 5.11 -24.83
CA HIS A 478 4.34 5.57 -23.98
C HIS A 478 3.82 5.76 -22.55
N LEU A 479 4.30 4.94 -21.60
CA LEU A 479 3.84 4.98 -20.19
C LEU A 479 3.89 6.39 -19.63
N GLY A 480 5.03 7.09 -19.79
CA GLY A 480 5.21 8.45 -19.28
C GLY A 480 4.11 9.43 -19.73
N LYS A 481 3.74 9.40 -21.02
CA LYS A 481 2.69 10.25 -21.59
C LYS A 481 1.30 9.88 -21.06
N ALA A 482 1.00 8.58 -20.98
CA ALA A 482 -0.28 8.12 -20.46
C ALA A 482 -0.42 8.48 -18.97
N TRP A 483 0.64 8.29 -18.18
CA TRP A 483 0.69 8.60 -16.76
C TRP A 483 0.57 10.11 -16.47
N SER A 484 1.22 10.95 -17.28
CA SER A 484 1.13 12.40 -17.13
C SER A 484 -0.27 12.93 -17.45
N GLN A 485 -1.03 12.28 -18.34
CA GLN A 485 -2.42 12.67 -18.67
C GLN A 485 -3.42 12.44 -17.53
N VAL A 486 -3.06 11.62 -16.55
CA VAL A 486 -3.84 11.35 -15.34
C VAL A 486 -3.17 11.92 -14.08
N SER A 487 -2.26 12.88 -14.25
CA SER A 487 -1.57 13.56 -13.15
C SER A 487 -2.43 14.65 -12.48
N PRO A 488 -2.10 15.06 -11.24
CA PRO A 488 -2.70 16.24 -10.61
C PRO A 488 -2.53 17.53 -11.43
N GLN A 489 -1.40 17.73 -12.12
CA GLN A 489 -1.21 18.89 -13.00
C GLN A 489 -2.17 18.85 -14.19
N ALA A 490 -2.34 17.68 -14.81
CA ALA A 490 -3.33 17.51 -15.88
C ALA A 490 -4.75 17.81 -15.39
N HIS A 491 -5.07 17.44 -14.14
CA HIS A 491 -6.33 17.80 -13.50
C HIS A 491 -6.49 19.31 -13.33
N GLU A 492 -5.48 20.00 -12.81
CA GLU A 492 -5.51 21.46 -12.62
C GLU A 492 -5.67 22.20 -13.95
N LEU A 493 -4.96 21.78 -14.99
CA LEU A 493 -5.08 22.35 -16.34
C LEU A 493 -6.48 22.12 -16.93
N GLU A 494 -7.04 20.92 -16.76
CA GLU A 494 -8.39 20.62 -17.25
C GLU A 494 -9.45 21.42 -16.47
N ALA A 495 -9.29 21.58 -15.16
CA ALA A 495 -10.16 22.40 -14.33
C ALA A 495 -10.11 23.88 -14.74
N GLN A 496 -8.92 24.41 -15.05
CA GLN A 496 -8.74 25.77 -15.56
C GLN A 496 -9.37 25.98 -16.94
N GLN A 497 -9.39 24.95 -17.81
CA GLN A 497 -10.03 25.04 -19.13
C GLN A 497 -11.57 25.00 -19.07
N LYS A 498 -12.14 24.42 -18.00
CA LYS A 498 -13.59 24.32 -17.80
C LYS A 498 -14.18 25.54 -17.07
N ALA A 499 -13.37 26.32 -16.35
CA ALA A 499 -13.75 27.55 -15.67
C ALA A 499 -13.80 28.75 -16.63
#